data_AF-A0A661VZJ9-F1
#
_entry.id   AF-A0A661VZJ9-F1
#
_cell.length_a   1.000
_cell.length_b   1.000
_cell.length_c   1.000
_cell.angle_alpha   90.00
_cell.angle_beta   90.00
_cell.angle_gamma   90.00
#
_symmetry.space_group_name_H-M   'P 1'
#
loop_
_entity.id
_entity.type
_entity.pdbx_description
1 polymer ?
#
loop_
_entity_poly.entity_id
_entity_poly.type
_entity_poly.pdbx_seq_one_letter_code
_entity_poly.pdbx_strand_id
1 'polypeptide(L)'
;MRRRALWLIVGIAGAALATLACGSGLLMLALVLVNGDTLTAAETLPAAGMMALGLGLGAPLALHGWAGWRAQPSHPFNPSRVWWLWLALMLLIGLGAAVSALSLAPALLLPPIHVLVMALPPLIMLGLTGQALRGRGGSWREVIAGMAGGGSLGLGASLIGEGVVVFTLVVIAIVVALMAPGGMEQLARLARDLQDPLWLTDLTNLMRLLLSPAVAISLLGVLSVPIPLIEEACKTLAVGVVACQVRPCPARAFLWGVASGAGFALTENLFNGALGGVEGWTLGAVARFGATVMHCFTGGLVGWGWGQLWTARRPLRFLGAYVAAVTVHGVWNAAAVGIVLLSASLLTHEVSGLGLALKSLGLLTFVGTLGLLTVMFIIALLLAGRMLADQAERLQDGTATSKSEEVAVPMLSEA
;
A
#
# COMPACT_ATOMS: atom_id res chain seq x y z
N MET A 1 26.19 -15.24 -15.71
CA MET A 1 26.05 -13.95 -16.42
C MET A 1 24.63 -13.36 -16.37
N ARG A 2 23.57 -14.09 -16.78
CA ARG A 2 22.18 -13.59 -16.77
C ARG A 2 21.69 -12.96 -15.46
N ARG A 3 21.96 -13.59 -14.31
CA ARG A 3 21.54 -13.05 -12.98
C ARG A 3 22.23 -11.74 -12.60
N ARG A 4 23.48 -11.53 -13.02
CA ARG A 4 24.21 -10.27 -12.76
C ARG A 4 23.65 -9.13 -13.62
N ALA A 5 23.33 -9.43 -14.89
CA ALA A 5 22.71 -8.46 -15.79
C ALA A 5 21.32 -8.00 -15.28
N LEU A 6 20.51 -8.92 -14.74
CA LEU A 6 19.22 -8.56 -14.13
C LEU A 6 19.39 -7.57 -12.96
N TRP A 7 20.37 -7.79 -12.08
CA TRP A 7 20.64 -6.86 -10.98
C TRP A 7 21.18 -5.50 -11.46
N LEU A 8 21.90 -5.46 -12.58
CA LEU A 8 22.30 -4.19 -13.20
C LEU A 8 21.08 -3.41 -13.70
N ILE A 9 20.14 -4.08 -14.38
CA ILE A 9 18.87 -3.47 -14.82
C ILE A 9 18.09 -2.93 -13.61
N VAL A 10 17.98 -3.72 -12.54
CA VAL A 10 17.36 -3.29 -11.28
C VAL A 10 18.08 -2.06 -10.70
N GLY A 11 19.41 -2.03 -10.75
CA GLY A 11 20.20 -0.89 -10.29
C GLY A 11 19.94 0.39 -11.08
N ILE A 12 19.87 0.28 -12.41
CA ILE A 12 19.55 1.39 -13.32
C ILE A 12 18.12 1.88 -13.08
N ALA A 13 17.15 0.97 -12.96
CA ALA A 13 15.78 1.31 -12.63
C ALA A 13 15.67 2.02 -11.28
N GLY A 14 16.43 1.59 -10.27
CA GLY A 14 16.50 2.27 -8.97
C GLY A 14 17.07 3.69 -9.08
N ALA A 15 18.13 3.88 -9.86
CA ALA A 15 18.72 5.19 -10.09
C ALA A 15 17.78 6.12 -10.87
N ALA A 16 17.07 5.60 -11.87
CA ALA A 16 16.03 6.32 -12.60
C ALA A 16 14.88 6.74 -11.67
N LEU A 17 14.38 5.81 -10.83
CA LEU A 17 13.35 6.12 -9.83
C LEU A 17 13.83 7.20 -8.85
N ALA A 18 15.06 7.11 -8.36
CA ALA A 18 15.65 8.09 -7.45
C ALA A 18 15.72 9.48 -8.08
N THR A 19 16.26 9.58 -9.29
CA THR A 19 16.46 10.84 -9.99
C THR A 19 15.15 11.48 -10.42
N LEU A 20 14.24 10.71 -11.02
CA LEU A 20 12.94 11.22 -11.47
C LEU A 20 12.07 11.66 -10.29
N ALA A 21 11.95 10.85 -9.23
CA ALA A 21 11.09 11.19 -8.11
C ALA A 21 11.63 12.40 -7.30
N CYS A 22 12.93 12.45 -7.02
CA CYS A 22 13.53 13.62 -6.38
C CYS A 22 13.48 14.86 -7.28
N GLY A 23 13.74 14.69 -8.59
CA GLY A 23 13.65 15.76 -9.58
C GLY A 23 12.25 16.36 -9.66
N SER A 24 11.20 15.53 -9.68
CA SER A 24 9.81 15.98 -9.68
C SER A 24 9.44 16.76 -8.41
N GLY A 25 9.85 16.29 -7.24
CA GLY A 25 9.62 17.01 -5.97
C GLY A 25 10.30 18.38 -5.94
N LEU A 26 11.57 18.46 -6.39
CA LEU A 26 12.30 19.72 -6.49
C LEU A 26 11.70 20.66 -7.54
N LEU A 27 11.30 20.14 -8.69
CA LEU A 27 10.66 20.91 -9.75
C LEU A 27 9.33 21.50 -9.26
N MET A 28 8.52 20.72 -8.55
CA MET A 28 7.26 21.19 -7.96
C MET A 28 7.50 22.40 -7.03
N LEU A 29 8.46 22.29 -6.11
CA LEU A 29 8.81 23.41 -5.21
C LEU A 29 9.35 24.62 -5.98
N ALA A 30 10.18 24.40 -7.00
CA ALA A 30 10.73 25.47 -7.82
C ALA A 30 9.63 26.22 -8.58
N LEU A 31 8.64 25.52 -9.13
CA LEU A 31 7.52 26.14 -9.85
C LEU A 31 6.68 27.06 -8.94
N VAL A 32 6.40 26.63 -7.71
CA VAL A 32 5.67 27.44 -6.72
C VAL A 32 6.45 28.72 -6.40
N LEU A 33 7.75 28.59 -6.15
CA LEU A 33 8.62 29.74 -5.83
C LEU A 33 8.78 30.70 -7.01
N VAL A 34 8.89 30.19 -8.24
CA VAL A 34 9.02 31.02 -9.45
C VAL A 34 7.73 31.80 -9.75
N ASN A 35 6.56 31.24 -9.43
CA ASN A 35 5.28 31.92 -9.57
C ASN A 35 5.04 33.01 -8.50
N GLY A 36 5.92 33.11 -7.49
CA GLY A 36 5.77 34.06 -6.38
C GLY A 36 4.75 33.63 -5.33
N ASP A 37 4.29 32.38 -5.38
CA ASP A 37 3.33 31.83 -4.42
C ASP A 37 4.03 31.48 -3.09
N THR A 38 3.29 31.58 -1.99
CA THR A 38 3.81 31.18 -0.68
C THR A 38 3.76 29.67 -0.51
N LEU A 39 4.86 29.06 -0.05
CA LEU A 39 4.87 27.64 0.27
C LEU A 39 3.91 27.31 1.41
N THR A 40 2.93 26.46 1.13
CA THR A 40 2.03 25.89 2.13
C THR A 40 2.28 24.39 2.28
N ALA A 41 1.66 23.78 3.29
CA ALA A 41 1.72 22.32 3.45
C ALA A 41 1.09 21.56 2.28
N ALA A 42 0.17 22.19 1.53
CA ALA A 42 -0.45 21.58 0.35
C ALA A 42 0.57 21.31 -0.77
N GLU A 43 1.58 22.18 -0.93
CA GLU A 43 2.64 21.98 -1.91
C GLU A 43 3.82 21.18 -1.32
N THR A 44 4.20 21.42 -0.07
CA THR A 44 5.41 20.83 0.50
C THR A 44 5.25 19.37 0.91
N LEU A 45 4.05 18.92 1.33
CA LEU A 45 3.82 17.52 1.68
C LEU A 45 3.96 16.58 0.45
N PRO A 46 3.28 16.81 -0.69
CA PRO A 46 3.45 15.97 -1.87
C PRO A 46 4.87 16.02 -2.43
N ALA A 47 5.52 17.19 -2.43
CA ALA A 47 6.90 17.32 -2.88
C ALA A 47 7.87 16.49 -2.02
N ALA A 48 7.72 16.53 -0.70
CA ALA A 48 8.49 15.68 0.21
C ALA A 48 8.18 14.20 0.00
N GLY A 49 6.92 13.84 -0.29
CA GLY A 49 6.52 12.49 -0.69
C GLY A 49 7.27 11.98 -1.92
N MET A 50 7.36 12.80 -2.97
CA MET A 50 8.11 12.45 -4.19
C MET A 50 9.61 12.25 -3.91
N MET A 51 10.22 13.15 -3.13
CA MET A 51 11.63 13.01 -2.73
C MET A 51 11.85 11.75 -1.86
N ALA A 52 10.91 11.46 -0.95
CA ALA A 52 10.95 10.27 -0.10
C ALA A 52 10.84 8.97 -0.90
N LEU A 53 10.09 8.93 -2.00
CA LEU A 53 10.08 7.78 -2.90
C LEU A 53 11.43 7.57 -3.56
N GLY A 54 12.04 8.66 -4.06
CA GLY A 54 13.33 8.59 -4.71
C GLY A 54 14.42 8.10 -3.76
N LEU A 55 14.46 8.66 -2.54
CA LEU A 55 15.46 8.32 -1.52
C LEU A 55 15.15 7.02 -0.76
N GLY A 56 13.87 6.67 -0.58
CA GLY A 56 13.43 5.54 0.23
C GLY A 56 13.24 4.24 -0.55
N LEU A 57 12.90 4.32 -1.85
CA LEU A 57 12.76 3.15 -2.73
C LEU A 57 13.82 3.14 -3.83
N GLY A 58 14.01 4.27 -4.52
CA GLY A 58 14.94 4.37 -5.66
C GLY A 58 16.40 4.14 -5.29
N ALA A 59 16.93 4.94 -4.35
CA ALA A 59 18.33 4.86 -3.96
C ALA A 59 18.71 3.49 -3.33
N PRO A 60 17.92 2.90 -2.40
CA PRO A 60 18.19 1.55 -1.90
C PRO A 60 18.15 0.49 -3.01
N LEU A 61 17.20 0.59 -3.95
CA LEU A 61 17.13 -0.32 -5.09
C LEU A 61 18.38 -0.20 -5.97
N ALA A 62 18.86 1.02 -6.22
CA ALA A 62 20.08 1.29 -6.98
C ALA A 62 21.30 0.64 -6.31
N LEU A 63 21.47 0.85 -5.00
CA LEU A 63 22.56 0.29 -4.21
C LEU A 63 22.52 -1.24 -4.19
N HIS A 64 21.36 -1.82 -3.94
CA HIS A 64 21.18 -3.27 -3.90
C HIS A 64 21.32 -3.93 -5.29
N GLY A 65 20.90 -3.24 -6.35
CA GLY A 65 21.11 -3.65 -7.74
C GLY A 65 22.58 -3.64 -8.13
N TRP A 66 23.30 -2.56 -7.80
CA TRP A 66 24.75 -2.47 -8.01
C TRP A 66 25.52 -3.55 -7.25
N ALA A 67 25.22 -3.76 -5.96
CA ALA A 67 25.81 -4.82 -5.15
C ALA A 67 25.51 -6.21 -5.74
N GLY A 68 24.29 -6.42 -6.24
CA GLY A 68 23.88 -7.66 -6.91
C GLY A 68 24.61 -7.92 -8.22
N TRP A 69 24.85 -6.88 -9.02
CA TRP A 69 25.66 -6.96 -10.24
C TRP A 69 27.12 -7.33 -9.92
N ARG A 70 27.69 -6.73 -8.87
CA ARG A 70 29.02 -7.07 -8.32
C ARG A 70 29.07 -8.42 -7.60
N ALA A 71 27.98 -9.16 -7.57
CA ALA A 71 27.85 -10.46 -6.90
C ALA A 71 28.21 -10.43 -5.40
N GLN A 72 28.02 -9.28 -4.74
CA GLN A 72 28.16 -9.21 -3.29
C GLN A 72 27.04 -10.00 -2.62
N PRO A 73 27.32 -10.74 -1.53
CA PRO A 73 26.28 -11.42 -0.77
C PRO A 73 25.31 -10.42 -0.13
N SER A 74 24.10 -10.88 0.21
CA SER A 74 23.13 -10.10 0.99
C SER A 74 22.70 -10.93 2.19
N HIS A 75 22.68 -10.30 3.36
CA HIS A 75 22.33 -10.98 4.60
C HIS A 75 20.84 -11.36 4.64
N PRO A 76 20.49 -12.45 5.35
CA PRO A 76 19.10 -12.78 5.64
C PRO A 76 18.36 -11.60 6.25
N PHE A 77 17.11 -11.41 5.84
CA PHE A 77 16.25 -10.36 6.38
C PHE A 77 15.69 -10.82 7.74
N ASN A 78 16.33 -10.35 8.81
CA ASN A 78 15.92 -10.59 10.19
C ASN A 78 16.19 -9.37 11.07
N PRO A 79 15.44 -8.26 10.86
CA PRO A 79 15.64 -7.04 11.64
C PRO A 79 15.35 -7.26 13.13
N SER A 80 16.27 -6.82 13.98
CA SER A 80 16.07 -6.80 15.43
C SER A 80 15.47 -5.45 15.88
N ARG A 81 14.92 -5.41 17.10
CA ARG A 81 14.51 -4.16 17.79
C ARG A 81 13.46 -3.29 17.06
N VAL A 82 12.49 -3.93 16.41
CA VAL A 82 11.33 -3.26 15.76
C VAL A 82 10.52 -2.37 16.72
N TRP A 83 10.59 -2.62 18.03
CA TRP A 83 9.89 -1.83 19.05
C TRP A 83 10.31 -0.34 19.08
N TRP A 84 11.56 0.00 18.71
CA TRP A 84 11.97 1.42 18.62
C TRP A 84 11.22 2.16 17.51
N LEU A 85 10.83 1.47 16.43
CA LEU A 85 10.04 2.06 15.35
C LEU A 85 8.62 2.42 15.81
N TRP A 86 8.05 1.62 16.71
CA TRP A 86 6.77 1.93 17.34
C TRP A 86 6.84 3.18 18.20
N LEU A 87 7.87 3.28 19.06
CA LEU A 87 8.08 4.46 19.87
C LEU A 87 8.27 5.70 19.00
N ALA A 88 9.10 5.60 17.95
CA ALA A 88 9.31 6.69 17.00
C ALA A 88 8.01 7.11 16.31
N LEU A 89 7.17 6.15 15.89
CA LEU A 89 5.87 6.44 15.25
C LEU A 89 4.96 7.23 16.19
N MET A 90 4.82 6.80 17.45
CA MET A 90 3.96 7.49 18.42
C MET A 90 4.45 8.91 18.71
N LEU A 91 5.77 9.08 18.90
CA LEU A 91 6.38 10.39 19.14
C LEU A 91 6.21 11.33 17.94
N LEU A 92 6.40 10.83 16.71
CA LEU A 92 6.29 11.64 15.50
C LEU A 92 4.84 12.01 15.16
N ILE A 93 3.87 11.13 15.42
CA ILE A 93 2.44 11.48 15.31
C ILE A 93 2.10 12.60 16.31
N GLY A 94 2.54 12.48 17.57
CA GLY A 94 2.35 13.53 18.58
C GLY A 94 3.01 14.85 18.18
N LEU A 95 4.23 14.80 17.64
CA LEU A 95 4.94 15.98 17.15
C LEU A 95 4.22 16.64 15.96
N GLY A 96 3.78 15.86 14.97
CA GLY A 96 3.03 16.39 13.83
C GLY A 96 1.66 16.95 14.23
N ALA A 97 0.99 16.34 15.21
CA ALA A 97 -0.24 16.89 15.79
C ALA A 97 0.02 18.23 16.49
N ALA A 98 1.11 18.36 17.25
CA ALA A 98 1.50 19.63 17.87
C ALA A 98 1.82 20.70 16.82
N VAL A 99 2.59 20.36 15.77
CA VAL A 99 2.90 21.27 14.66
C VAL A 99 1.61 21.76 13.98
N SER A 100 0.66 20.86 13.77
CA SER A 100 -0.61 21.18 13.10
C SER A 100 -1.52 22.03 13.99
N ALA A 101 -1.72 21.64 15.25
CA ALA A 101 -2.60 22.33 16.19
C ALA A 101 -2.09 23.72 16.58
N LEU A 102 -0.76 23.89 16.67
CA LEU A 102 -0.12 25.16 17.04
C LEU A 102 0.30 25.99 15.81
N SER A 103 0.01 25.53 14.59
CA SER A 103 0.41 26.19 13.33
C SER A 103 1.91 26.55 13.27
N LEU A 104 2.78 25.68 13.78
CA LEU A 104 4.22 25.91 13.87
C LEU A 104 4.92 25.70 12.53
N ALA A 105 4.83 26.70 11.64
CA ALA A 105 5.42 26.64 10.30
C ALA A 105 5.18 25.28 9.59
N PRO A 106 3.91 24.84 9.46
CA PRO A 106 3.58 23.49 9.00
C PRO A 106 4.13 23.20 7.60
N ALA A 107 4.26 24.21 6.74
CA ALA A 107 4.88 24.07 5.42
C ALA A 107 6.34 23.56 5.48
N LEU A 108 7.06 23.79 6.58
CA LEU A 108 8.47 23.40 6.74
C LEU A 108 8.65 22.22 7.70
N LEU A 109 7.96 22.22 8.85
CA LEU A 109 8.15 21.19 9.88
C LEU A 109 7.36 19.91 9.59
N LEU A 110 6.17 20.02 9.00
CA LEU A 110 5.31 18.86 8.77
C LEU A 110 5.84 17.90 7.68
N PRO A 111 6.47 18.33 6.57
CA PRO A 111 6.98 17.42 5.55
C PRO A 111 7.96 16.34 6.01
N PRO A 112 9.05 16.65 6.76
CA PRO A 112 9.93 15.58 7.26
C PRO A 112 9.22 14.66 8.26
N ILE A 113 8.32 15.20 9.09
CA ILE A 113 7.51 14.39 10.03
C ILE A 113 6.58 13.47 9.25
N HIS A 114 5.89 14.00 8.25
CA HIS A 114 4.98 13.27 7.37
C HIS A 114 5.70 12.11 6.69
N VAL A 115 6.84 12.36 6.04
CA VAL A 115 7.62 11.30 5.39
C VAL A 115 7.96 10.17 6.37
N LEU A 116 8.42 10.50 7.57
CA LEU A 116 8.76 9.49 8.58
C LEU A 116 7.53 8.73 9.07
N VAL A 117 6.43 9.43 9.36
CA VAL A 117 5.17 8.83 9.83
C VAL A 117 4.55 7.93 8.76
N MET A 118 4.63 8.28 7.48
CA MET A 118 4.13 7.44 6.38
C MET A 118 5.03 6.23 6.10
N ALA A 119 6.33 6.34 6.37
CA ALA A 119 7.30 5.27 6.16
C ALA A 119 7.43 4.27 7.30
N LEU A 120 7.16 4.67 8.55
CA LEU A 120 7.31 3.80 9.70
C LEU A 120 6.35 2.60 9.71
N PRO A 121 5.03 2.71 9.44
CA PRO A 121 4.13 1.57 9.45
C PRO A 121 4.57 0.44 8.50
N PRO A 122 4.96 0.71 7.23
CA PRO A 122 5.48 -0.33 6.34
C PRO A 122 6.74 -1.02 6.89
N LEU A 123 7.66 -0.24 7.46
CA LEU A 123 8.90 -0.75 8.05
C LEU A 123 8.64 -1.59 9.31
N ILE A 124 7.67 -1.20 10.14
CA ILE A 124 7.24 -1.97 11.30
C ILE A 124 6.66 -3.31 10.84
N MET A 125 5.74 -3.32 9.88
CA MET A 125 5.11 -4.55 9.38
C MET A 125 6.12 -5.50 8.74
N LEU A 126 7.06 -4.97 7.96
CA LEU A 126 8.17 -5.76 7.44
C LEU A 126 9.06 -6.30 8.55
N GLY A 127 9.37 -5.47 9.54
CA GLY A 127 10.16 -5.84 10.70
C GLY A 127 9.56 -7.02 11.46
N LEU A 128 8.29 -6.90 11.82
CA LEU A 128 7.52 -7.94 12.50
C LEU A 128 7.44 -9.24 11.68
N THR A 129 7.20 -9.11 10.38
CA THR A 129 7.15 -10.26 9.46
C THR A 129 8.51 -10.95 9.36
N GLY A 130 9.60 -10.20 9.24
CA GLY A 130 10.97 -10.73 9.20
C GLY A 130 11.35 -11.47 10.47
N GLN A 131 10.96 -10.93 11.64
CA GLN A 131 11.14 -11.59 12.93
C GLN A 131 10.33 -12.89 13.04
N ALA A 132 9.06 -12.86 12.61
CA ALA A 132 8.22 -14.06 12.57
C ALA A 132 8.80 -15.15 11.68
N LEU A 133 9.43 -14.77 10.56
CA LEU A 133 10.09 -15.68 9.63
C LEU A 133 11.48 -16.13 10.08
N ARG A 134 12.05 -15.57 11.16
CA ARG A 134 13.37 -15.92 11.72
C ARG A 134 14.49 -15.95 10.66
N GLY A 135 14.47 -15.03 9.71
CA GLY A 135 15.45 -14.96 8.61
C GLY A 135 15.30 -16.02 7.51
N ARG A 136 14.28 -16.88 7.56
CA ARG A 136 14.05 -17.96 6.56
C ARG A 136 13.27 -17.50 5.32
N GLY A 137 12.84 -16.23 5.30
CA GLY A 137 12.04 -15.66 4.20
C GLY A 137 12.83 -15.05 3.05
N GLY A 138 14.14 -14.86 3.16
CA GLY A 138 14.93 -14.23 2.09
C GLY A 138 15.93 -13.20 2.61
N SER A 139 16.45 -12.37 1.71
CA SER A 139 17.51 -11.39 2.02
C SER A 139 17.02 -9.96 1.98
N TRP A 140 17.78 -9.04 2.58
CA TRP A 140 17.52 -7.59 2.51
C TRP A 140 17.37 -7.10 1.07
N ARG A 141 18.22 -7.58 0.16
CA ARG A 141 18.15 -7.25 -1.26
C ARG A 141 16.80 -7.58 -1.88
N GLU A 142 16.20 -8.70 -1.48
CA GLU A 142 14.91 -9.14 -2.00
C GLU A 142 13.76 -8.35 -1.40
N VAL A 143 13.84 -8.00 -0.12
CA VAL A 143 12.85 -7.13 0.52
C VAL A 143 12.84 -5.75 -0.13
N ILE A 144 14.01 -5.14 -0.34
CA ILE A 144 14.10 -3.82 -1.00
C ILE A 144 13.60 -3.89 -2.45
N ALA A 145 13.95 -4.95 -3.19
CA ALA A 145 13.42 -5.16 -4.54
C ALA A 145 11.90 -5.37 -4.56
N GLY A 146 11.36 -6.10 -3.59
CA GLY A 146 9.93 -6.30 -3.41
C GLY A 146 9.21 -4.99 -3.11
N MET A 147 9.71 -4.21 -2.14
CA MET A 147 9.19 -2.88 -1.79
C MET A 147 9.20 -1.93 -2.98
N ALA A 148 10.34 -1.79 -3.67
CA ALA A 148 10.40 -0.92 -4.82
C ALA A 148 9.49 -1.41 -5.96
N GLY A 149 9.40 -2.72 -6.17
CA GLY A 149 8.48 -3.31 -7.15
C GLY A 149 7.02 -3.00 -6.86
N GLY A 150 6.56 -3.13 -5.61
CA GLY A 150 5.19 -2.80 -5.23
C GLY A 150 4.92 -1.29 -5.22
N GLY A 151 5.84 -0.49 -4.69
CA GLY A 151 5.67 0.96 -4.54
C GLY A 151 5.80 1.75 -5.85
N SER A 152 6.61 1.28 -6.80
CA SER A 152 6.76 1.95 -8.10
C SER A 152 5.92 1.27 -9.18
N LEU A 153 6.31 0.06 -9.62
CA LEU A 153 5.63 -0.64 -10.69
C LEU A 153 4.20 -1.04 -10.31
N GLY A 154 4.01 -1.53 -9.07
CA GLY A 154 2.70 -1.95 -8.59
C GLY A 154 1.70 -0.80 -8.52
N LEU A 155 2.03 0.27 -7.81
CA LEU A 155 1.17 1.45 -7.74
C LEU A 155 0.99 2.12 -9.11
N GLY A 156 2.07 2.30 -9.87
CA GLY A 156 1.99 2.93 -11.20
C GLY A 156 1.10 2.16 -12.17
N ALA A 157 1.21 0.83 -12.20
CA ALA A 157 0.32 -0.02 -13.00
C ALA A 157 -1.13 0.01 -12.48
N SER A 158 -1.31 0.09 -11.17
CA SER A 158 -2.65 0.20 -10.57
C SER A 158 -3.34 1.49 -10.98
N LEU A 159 -2.67 2.64 -10.83
CA LEU A 159 -3.22 3.95 -11.22
C LEU A 159 -3.65 3.99 -12.69
N ILE A 160 -2.88 3.37 -13.60
CA ILE A 160 -3.26 3.25 -15.01
C ILE A 160 -4.52 2.39 -15.16
N GLY A 161 -4.57 1.22 -14.52
CA GLY A 161 -5.71 0.32 -14.57
C GLY A 161 -6.98 0.95 -13.98
N GLU A 162 -6.86 1.58 -12.83
CA GLU A 162 -7.93 2.32 -12.15
C GLU A 162 -8.45 3.46 -13.04
N GLY A 163 -7.55 4.25 -13.63
CA GLY A 163 -7.91 5.31 -14.56
C GLY A 163 -8.71 4.82 -15.77
N VAL A 164 -8.30 3.69 -16.36
CA VAL A 164 -9.05 3.04 -17.46
C VAL A 164 -10.43 2.57 -17.00
N VAL A 165 -10.54 1.95 -15.83
CA VAL A 165 -11.83 1.48 -15.31
C VAL A 165 -12.75 2.64 -14.96
N VAL A 166 -12.25 3.65 -14.24
CA VAL A 166 -13.04 4.85 -13.90
C VAL A 166 -13.51 5.55 -15.17
N PHE A 167 -12.62 5.76 -16.15
CA PHE A 167 -13.00 6.33 -17.45
C PHE A 167 -14.10 5.52 -18.14
N THR A 168 -13.95 4.20 -18.20
CA THR A 168 -14.94 3.31 -18.82
C THR A 168 -16.29 3.41 -18.10
N LEU A 169 -16.30 3.40 -16.77
CA LEU A 169 -17.51 3.50 -15.97
C LEU A 169 -18.19 4.86 -16.10
N VAL A 170 -17.42 5.95 -16.20
CA VAL A 170 -17.95 7.30 -16.47
C VAL A 170 -18.60 7.35 -17.86
N VAL A 171 -17.97 6.78 -18.89
CA VAL A 171 -18.56 6.70 -20.24
C VAL A 171 -19.87 5.90 -20.20
N ILE A 172 -19.89 4.74 -19.53
CA ILE A 172 -21.10 3.93 -19.37
C ILE A 172 -22.18 4.72 -18.63
N ALA A 173 -21.85 5.41 -17.54
CA ALA A 173 -22.79 6.21 -16.77
C ALA A 173 -23.40 7.35 -17.59
N ILE A 174 -22.59 8.03 -18.41
CA ILE A 174 -23.06 9.06 -19.36
C ILE A 174 -24.01 8.43 -20.38
N VAL A 175 -23.63 7.32 -21.02
CA VAL A 175 -24.49 6.65 -22.01
C VAL A 175 -25.82 6.21 -21.38
N VAL A 176 -25.79 5.62 -20.19
CA VAL A 176 -27.00 5.22 -19.46
C VAL A 176 -27.87 6.43 -19.12
N ALA A 177 -27.27 7.52 -18.65
CA ALA A 177 -27.99 8.76 -18.36
C ALA A 177 -28.65 9.34 -19.63
N LEU A 178 -27.96 9.35 -20.77
CA LEU A 178 -28.51 9.82 -22.04
C LEU A 178 -29.73 9.02 -22.52
N MET A 179 -29.82 7.74 -22.13
CA MET A 179 -30.96 6.88 -22.45
C MET A 179 -32.14 7.05 -21.48
N ALA A 180 -31.94 7.74 -20.35
CA ALA A 180 -32.98 7.99 -19.36
C ALA A 180 -33.82 9.23 -19.73
N PRO A 181 -35.13 9.24 -19.44
CA PRO A 181 -35.97 10.42 -19.62
C PRO A 181 -35.42 11.62 -18.85
N GLY A 182 -35.15 12.73 -19.54
CA GLY A 182 -34.61 13.94 -18.93
C GLY A 182 -33.10 13.90 -18.62
N GLY A 183 -32.39 12.85 -19.04
CA GLY A 183 -30.97 12.67 -18.72
C GLY A 183 -30.04 13.68 -19.39
N MET A 184 -30.39 14.14 -20.60
CA MET A 184 -29.68 15.22 -21.28
C MET A 184 -29.70 16.51 -20.45
N GLU A 185 -30.86 16.90 -19.92
CA GLU A 185 -30.98 18.08 -19.07
C GLU A 185 -30.23 17.91 -17.75
N GLN A 186 -30.22 16.71 -17.17
CA GLN A 186 -29.48 16.42 -15.94
C GLN A 186 -27.97 16.52 -16.15
N LEU A 187 -27.44 15.91 -17.22
CA LEU A 187 -26.02 16.01 -17.58
C LEU A 187 -25.61 17.44 -17.90
N ALA A 188 -26.45 18.19 -18.64
CA ALA A 188 -26.18 19.60 -18.93
C ALA A 188 -26.17 20.47 -17.68
N ARG A 189 -27.02 20.19 -16.68
CA ARG A 189 -26.97 20.87 -15.37
C ARG A 189 -25.67 20.53 -14.63
N LEU A 190 -25.35 19.24 -14.49
CA LEU A 190 -24.13 18.81 -13.81
C LEU A 190 -22.88 19.41 -14.47
N ALA A 191 -22.83 19.45 -15.81
CA ALA A 191 -21.73 20.06 -16.55
C ALA A 191 -21.61 21.56 -16.27
N ARG A 192 -22.73 22.30 -16.20
CA ARG A 192 -22.70 23.72 -15.82
C ARG A 192 -22.24 23.93 -14.39
N ASP A 193 -22.74 23.13 -13.45
CA ASP A 193 -22.38 23.20 -12.04
C ASP A 193 -20.87 22.93 -11.85
N LEU A 194 -20.31 21.93 -12.53
CA LEU A 194 -18.88 21.61 -12.48
C LEU A 194 -17.99 22.63 -13.21
N GLN A 195 -18.56 23.47 -14.06
CA GLN A 195 -17.84 24.57 -14.73
C GLN A 195 -17.86 25.87 -13.93
N ASP A 196 -18.73 25.99 -12.93
CA ASP A 196 -18.82 27.17 -12.08
C ASP A 196 -17.82 27.05 -10.90
N PRO A 197 -16.76 27.89 -10.86
CA PRO A 197 -15.78 27.85 -9.77
C PRO A 197 -16.41 28.14 -8.40
N LEU A 198 -17.44 28.99 -8.34
CA LEU A 198 -18.12 29.32 -7.09
C LEU A 198 -18.87 28.10 -6.55
N TRP A 199 -19.48 27.32 -7.44
CA TRP A 199 -20.16 26.08 -7.09
C TRP A 199 -19.19 25.05 -6.52
N LEU A 200 -18.00 24.89 -7.12
CA LEU A 200 -16.96 23.96 -6.67
C LEU A 200 -16.35 24.34 -5.31
N THR A 201 -16.28 25.64 -5.01
CA THR A 201 -15.78 26.12 -3.72
C THR A 201 -16.81 26.06 -2.59
N ASP A 202 -18.11 25.88 -2.92
CA ASP A 202 -19.16 25.72 -1.93
C ASP A 202 -19.21 24.27 -1.41
N LEU A 203 -18.74 24.09 -0.17
CA LEU A 203 -18.74 22.79 0.50
C LEU A 203 -20.13 22.16 0.58
N THR A 204 -21.19 22.95 0.68
CA THR A 204 -22.58 22.45 0.73
C THR A 204 -22.95 21.76 -0.58
N ASN A 205 -22.56 22.34 -1.72
CA ASN A 205 -22.83 21.77 -3.04
C ASN A 205 -22.04 20.48 -3.23
N LEU A 206 -20.77 20.46 -2.86
CA LEU A 206 -19.93 19.27 -2.93
C LEU A 206 -20.46 18.14 -2.06
N MET A 207 -20.88 18.43 -0.82
CA MET A 207 -21.45 17.41 0.05
C MET A 207 -22.80 16.89 -0.45
N ARG A 208 -23.65 17.75 -1.03
CA ARG A 208 -24.92 17.32 -1.67
C ARG A 208 -24.66 16.39 -2.85
N LEU A 209 -23.66 16.68 -3.68
CA LEU A 209 -23.27 15.81 -4.79
C LEU A 209 -22.74 14.47 -4.26
N LEU A 210 -21.82 14.51 -3.30
CA LEU A 210 -21.20 13.33 -2.67
C LEU A 210 -22.23 12.39 -2.05
N LEU A 211 -23.24 12.95 -1.37
CA LEU A 211 -24.30 12.21 -0.70
C LEU A 211 -25.46 11.84 -1.62
N SER A 212 -25.43 12.24 -2.89
CA SER A 212 -26.43 11.78 -3.86
C SER A 212 -26.34 10.25 -3.99
N PRO A 213 -27.47 9.52 -4.03
CA PRO A 213 -27.44 8.05 -4.05
C PRO A 213 -26.60 7.48 -5.21
N ALA A 214 -26.67 8.11 -6.38
CA ALA A 214 -25.89 7.69 -7.54
C ALA A 214 -24.37 7.80 -7.31
N VAL A 215 -23.90 8.94 -6.78
CA VAL A 215 -22.47 9.16 -6.51
C VAL A 215 -22.01 8.28 -5.36
N ALA A 216 -22.76 8.22 -4.26
CA ALA A 216 -22.41 7.41 -3.10
C ALA A 216 -22.31 5.91 -3.44
N ILE A 217 -23.30 5.37 -4.17
CA ILE A 217 -23.29 3.96 -4.62
C ILE A 217 -22.14 3.74 -5.62
N SER A 218 -21.88 4.68 -6.53
CA SER A 218 -20.78 4.56 -7.49
C SER A 218 -19.43 4.58 -6.80
N LEU A 219 -19.20 5.48 -5.85
CA LEU A 219 -17.97 5.54 -5.06
C LEU A 219 -17.77 4.25 -4.28
N LEU A 220 -18.81 3.77 -3.58
CA LEU A 220 -18.73 2.51 -2.85
C LEU A 220 -18.44 1.34 -3.78
N GLY A 221 -19.16 1.23 -4.90
CA GLY A 221 -18.99 0.15 -5.87
C GLY A 221 -17.60 0.13 -6.48
N VAL A 222 -17.09 1.29 -6.92
CA VAL A 222 -15.78 1.42 -7.58
C VAL A 222 -14.62 1.23 -6.61
N LEU A 223 -14.66 1.91 -5.45
CA LEU A 223 -13.58 1.86 -4.48
C LEU A 223 -13.51 0.52 -3.72
N SER A 224 -14.59 -0.25 -3.68
CA SER A 224 -14.63 -1.53 -2.95
C SER A 224 -14.53 -2.78 -3.84
N VAL A 225 -14.66 -2.67 -5.16
CA VAL A 225 -14.66 -3.85 -6.06
C VAL A 225 -13.56 -3.78 -7.14
N PRO A 226 -13.68 -2.97 -8.20
CA PRO A 226 -12.67 -2.98 -9.27
C PRO A 226 -11.31 -2.46 -8.81
N ILE A 227 -11.27 -1.45 -7.92
CA ILE A 227 -10.00 -0.90 -7.44
C ILE A 227 -9.19 -1.95 -6.66
N PRO A 228 -9.73 -2.61 -5.61
CA PRO A 228 -9.04 -3.70 -4.94
C PRO A 228 -8.60 -4.84 -5.87
N LEU A 229 -9.41 -5.18 -6.88
CA LEU A 229 -9.09 -6.20 -7.87
C LEU A 229 -7.81 -5.85 -8.64
N ILE A 230 -7.72 -4.60 -9.13
CA ILE A 230 -6.56 -4.10 -9.87
C ILE A 230 -5.35 -3.97 -8.94
N GLU A 231 -5.53 -3.34 -7.78
CA GLU A 231 -4.47 -3.09 -6.82
C GLU A 231 -3.79 -4.39 -6.38
N GLU A 232 -4.55 -5.43 -6.00
CA GLU A 232 -3.95 -6.70 -5.57
C GLU A 232 -3.17 -7.41 -6.68
N ALA A 233 -3.63 -7.29 -7.92
CA ALA A 233 -2.96 -7.89 -9.07
C ALA A 233 -1.65 -7.15 -9.40
N CYS A 234 -1.70 -5.82 -9.46
CA CYS A 234 -0.57 -4.97 -9.80
C CYS A 234 0.49 -4.92 -8.70
N LYS A 235 0.07 -4.80 -7.43
CA LYS A 235 0.95 -4.74 -6.25
C LYS A 235 2.01 -5.84 -6.28
N THR A 236 1.59 -7.09 -6.50
CA THR A 236 2.47 -8.26 -6.46
C THR A 236 3.01 -8.70 -7.83
N LEU A 237 2.77 -7.94 -8.90
CA LEU A 237 3.13 -8.33 -10.26
C LEU A 237 4.63 -8.59 -10.42
N ALA A 238 5.47 -7.68 -9.91
CA ALA A 238 6.93 -7.80 -10.00
C ALA A 238 7.43 -9.10 -9.36
N VAL A 239 6.90 -9.45 -8.19
CA VAL A 239 7.31 -10.68 -7.47
C VAL A 239 6.73 -11.93 -8.13
N GLY A 240 5.52 -11.85 -8.70
CA GLY A 240 4.90 -12.94 -9.45
C GLY A 240 5.67 -13.33 -10.71
N VAL A 241 6.13 -12.34 -11.48
CA VAL A 241 6.97 -12.55 -12.67
C VAL A 241 8.31 -13.17 -12.28
N VAL A 242 8.96 -12.68 -11.23
CA VAL A 242 10.23 -13.27 -10.77
C VAL A 242 10.02 -14.69 -10.21
N ALA A 243 8.89 -14.94 -9.56
CA ALA A 243 8.57 -16.23 -8.97
C ALA A 243 8.44 -17.35 -10.03
N CYS A 244 8.06 -17.05 -11.26
CA CYS A 244 7.97 -18.07 -12.32
C CYS A 244 9.36 -18.67 -12.66
N GLN A 245 10.42 -17.86 -12.56
CA GLN A 245 11.79 -18.29 -12.82
C GLN A 245 12.47 -18.85 -11.57
N VAL A 246 12.29 -18.17 -10.43
CA VAL A 246 13.01 -18.50 -9.19
C VAL A 246 12.36 -19.65 -8.42
N ARG A 247 11.04 -19.84 -8.56
CA ARG A 247 10.24 -20.83 -7.82
C ARG A 247 10.53 -20.78 -6.31
N PRO A 248 10.24 -19.64 -5.65
CA PRO A 248 10.57 -19.44 -4.24
C PRO A 248 9.85 -20.46 -3.34
N CYS A 249 10.49 -20.79 -2.22
CA CYS A 249 9.80 -21.52 -1.15
C CYS A 249 8.66 -20.65 -0.58
N PRO A 250 7.65 -21.26 0.08
CA PRO A 250 6.48 -20.53 0.59
C PRO A 250 6.82 -19.34 1.50
N ALA A 251 7.78 -19.49 2.41
CA ALA A 251 8.25 -18.43 3.30
C ALA A 251 8.81 -17.22 2.53
N ARG A 252 9.54 -17.49 1.44
CA ARG A 252 10.14 -16.45 0.60
C ARG A 252 9.13 -15.76 -0.31
N ALA A 253 8.21 -16.53 -0.88
CA ALA A 253 7.11 -15.98 -1.67
C ALA A 253 6.20 -15.06 -0.82
N PHE A 254 5.90 -15.48 0.41
CA PHE A 254 5.17 -14.69 1.39
C PHE A 254 5.90 -13.38 1.74
N LEU A 255 7.19 -13.44 2.09
CA LEU A 255 7.97 -12.23 2.41
C LEU A 255 8.04 -11.26 1.24
N TRP A 256 8.21 -11.76 0.01
CA TRP A 256 8.21 -10.91 -1.19
C TRP A 256 6.87 -10.20 -1.38
N GLY A 257 5.76 -10.90 -1.13
CA GLY A 257 4.43 -10.32 -1.14
C GLY A 257 4.25 -9.23 -0.08
N VAL A 258 4.65 -9.51 1.17
CA VAL A 258 4.59 -8.52 2.27
C VAL A 258 5.46 -7.30 1.95
N ALA A 259 6.65 -7.49 1.40
CA ALA A 259 7.53 -6.40 0.97
C ALA A 259 6.90 -5.54 -0.13
N SER A 260 6.30 -6.18 -1.13
CA SER A 260 5.57 -5.49 -2.19
C SER A 260 4.37 -4.70 -1.65
N GLY A 261 3.58 -5.28 -0.73
CA GLY A 261 2.49 -4.57 -0.06
C GLY A 261 2.97 -3.41 0.81
N ALA A 262 4.09 -3.55 1.50
CA ALA A 262 4.70 -2.49 2.28
C ALA A 262 5.20 -1.33 1.39
N GLY A 263 5.78 -1.63 0.22
CA GLY A 263 6.19 -0.61 -0.74
C GLY A 263 5.01 0.13 -1.38
N PHE A 264 3.95 -0.62 -1.72
CA PHE A 264 2.69 -0.05 -2.21
C PHE A 264 2.08 0.90 -1.17
N ALA A 265 1.93 0.43 0.07
CA ALA A 265 1.42 1.22 1.18
C ALA A 265 2.30 2.45 1.49
N LEU A 266 3.64 2.32 1.47
CA LEU A 266 4.54 3.46 1.64
C LEU A 266 4.20 4.57 0.63
N THR A 267 4.08 4.19 -0.64
CA THR A 267 3.86 5.16 -1.71
C THR A 267 2.48 5.77 -1.60
N GLU A 268 1.46 4.95 -1.35
CA GLU A 268 0.10 5.41 -1.14
C GLU A 268 0.00 6.36 0.07
N ASN A 269 0.63 6.01 1.20
CA ASN A 269 0.65 6.82 2.41
C ASN A 269 1.26 8.20 2.18
N LEU A 270 2.36 8.29 1.43
CA LEU A 270 3.06 9.55 1.15
C LEU A 270 2.20 10.55 0.36
N PHE A 271 1.26 10.07 -0.45
CA PHE A 271 0.36 10.94 -1.21
C PHE A 271 -1.01 11.10 -0.56
N ASN A 272 -1.65 10.00 -0.18
CA ASN A 272 -2.98 10.03 0.43
C ASN A 272 -2.95 10.65 1.84
N GLY A 273 -1.84 10.54 2.56
CA GLY A 273 -1.64 11.21 3.84
C GLY A 273 -1.45 12.73 3.72
N ALA A 274 -1.18 13.27 2.52
CA ALA A 274 -1.06 14.70 2.28
C ALA A 274 -2.41 15.36 1.96
N LEU A 275 -3.42 14.60 1.50
CA LEU A 275 -4.73 15.10 1.07
C LEU A 275 -5.53 15.79 2.19
N GLY A 276 -5.27 15.45 3.46
CA GLY A 276 -5.96 16.04 4.61
C GLY A 276 -5.51 17.45 4.96
N GLY A 277 -4.49 18.00 4.28
CA GLY A 277 -3.88 19.29 4.65
C GLY A 277 -3.35 19.28 6.08
N VAL A 278 -3.20 20.46 6.69
CA VAL A 278 -2.72 20.60 8.07
C VAL A 278 -3.75 20.10 9.08
N GLU A 279 -5.03 20.43 8.88
CA GLU A 279 -6.11 20.14 9.84
C GLU A 279 -6.45 18.65 9.92
N GLY A 280 -6.48 17.96 8.78
CA GLY A 280 -6.80 16.54 8.69
C GLY A 280 -5.59 15.60 8.85
N TRP A 281 -4.38 16.13 8.97
CA TRP A 281 -3.14 15.33 8.92
C TRP A 281 -3.10 14.23 9.98
N THR A 282 -3.41 14.55 11.24
CA THR A 282 -3.27 13.60 12.35
C THR A 282 -4.20 12.40 12.20
N LEU A 283 -5.48 12.64 11.87
CA LEU A 283 -6.44 11.57 11.64
C LEU A 283 -6.05 10.73 10.41
N GLY A 284 -5.61 11.40 9.34
CA GLY A 284 -5.09 10.75 8.14
C GLY A 284 -3.92 9.83 8.45
N ALA A 285 -2.93 10.30 9.22
CA ALA A 285 -1.76 9.55 9.64
C ALA A 285 -2.12 8.29 10.45
N VAL A 286 -3.06 8.40 11.38
CA VAL A 286 -3.53 7.23 12.16
C VAL A 286 -4.24 6.22 11.25
N ALA A 287 -5.10 6.68 10.35
CA ALA A 287 -5.81 5.80 9.41
C ALA A 287 -4.86 5.05 8.46
N ARG A 288 -3.75 5.66 8.05
CA ARG A 288 -2.73 5.03 7.18
C ARG A 288 -2.04 3.85 7.83
N PHE A 289 -1.95 3.79 9.17
CA PHE A 289 -1.41 2.61 9.86
C PHE A 289 -2.25 1.36 9.53
N GLY A 290 -3.57 1.45 9.66
CA GLY A 290 -4.48 0.35 9.35
C GLY A 290 -4.40 -0.09 7.88
N ALA A 291 -4.42 0.87 6.96
CA ALA A 291 -4.31 0.61 5.52
C ALA A 291 -2.99 -0.13 5.19
N THR A 292 -1.89 0.28 5.82
CA THR A 292 -0.59 -0.38 5.66
C THR A 292 -0.61 -1.84 6.09
N VAL A 293 -1.20 -2.13 7.26
CA VAL A 293 -1.35 -3.50 7.76
C VAL A 293 -2.14 -4.34 6.76
N MET A 294 -3.26 -3.81 6.26
CA MET A 294 -4.08 -4.46 5.25
C MET A 294 -3.28 -4.76 3.98
N HIS A 295 -2.56 -3.78 3.42
CA HIS A 295 -1.75 -3.99 2.22
C HIS A 295 -0.61 -5.00 2.41
N CYS A 296 0.05 -5.00 3.58
CA CYS A 296 1.08 -5.98 3.90
C CYS A 296 0.48 -7.40 3.99
N PHE A 297 -0.68 -7.54 4.63
CA PHE A 297 -1.38 -8.82 4.75
C PHE A 297 -1.86 -9.37 3.40
N THR A 298 -2.57 -8.55 2.63
CA THR A 298 -3.06 -8.93 1.29
C THR A 298 -1.91 -9.22 0.33
N GLY A 299 -0.86 -8.38 0.34
CA GLY A 299 0.38 -8.61 -0.39
C GLY A 299 1.03 -9.93 -0.03
N GLY A 300 1.16 -10.25 1.27
CA GLY A 300 1.69 -11.52 1.75
C GLY A 300 0.87 -12.72 1.28
N LEU A 301 -0.46 -12.62 1.31
CA LEU A 301 -1.37 -13.68 0.87
C LEU A 301 -1.20 -13.97 -0.63
N VAL A 302 -1.22 -12.94 -1.49
CA VAL A 302 -1.04 -13.10 -2.94
C VAL A 302 0.40 -13.54 -3.26
N GLY A 303 1.40 -13.01 -2.57
CA GLY A 303 2.80 -13.45 -2.67
C GLY A 303 2.99 -14.93 -2.36
N TRP A 304 2.39 -15.42 -1.28
CA TRP A 304 2.33 -16.85 -0.98
C TRP A 304 1.62 -17.62 -2.10
N GLY A 305 0.51 -17.10 -2.61
CA GLY A 305 -0.22 -17.63 -3.76
C GLY A 305 0.68 -17.85 -4.98
N TRP A 306 1.53 -16.87 -5.32
CA TRP A 306 2.50 -17.01 -6.41
C TRP A 306 3.47 -18.18 -6.20
N GLY A 307 3.93 -18.39 -4.96
CA GLY A 307 4.71 -19.57 -4.59
C GLY A 307 3.93 -20.87 -4.79
N GLN A 308 2.64 -20.89 -4.45
CA GLN A 308 1.79 -22.06 -4.69
C GLN A 308 1.58 -22.34 -6.18
N LEU A 309 1.44 -21.30 -6.99
CA LEU A 309 1.29 -21.44 -8.44
C LEU A 309 2.56 -22.01 -9.08
N TRP A 310 3.71 -21.36 -8.85
CA TRP A 310 4.93 -21.66 -9.60
C TRP A 310 5.76 -22.80 -9.02
N THR A 311 5.82 -22.90 -7.69
CA THR A 311 6.62 -23.91 -6.98
C THR A 311 5.79 -25.16 -6.72
N ALA A 312 4.63 -25.02 -6.08
CA ALA A 312 3.79 -26.16 -5.69
C ALA A 312 2.84 -26.65 -6.81
N ARG A 313 2.73 -25.91 -7.93
CA ARG A 313 1.81 -26.19 -9.05
C ARG A 313 0.35 -26.34 -8.63
N ARG A 314 -0.10 -25.50 -7.68
CA ARG A 314 -1.47 -25.47 -7.14
C ARG A 314 -2.19 -24.16 -7.53
N PRO A 315 -2.67 -24.03 -8.78
CA PRO A 315 -3.28 -22.79 -9.27
C PRO A 315 -4.54 -22.38 -8.50
N LEU A 316 -5.33 -23.34 -8.02
CA LEU A 316 -6.53 -23.05 -7.22
C LEU A 316 -6.19 -22.36 -5.88
N ARG A 317 -5.02 -22.66 -5.30
CA ARG A 317 -4.56 -21.98 -4.07
C ARG A 317 -4.14 -20.55 -4.34
N PHE A 318 -3.56 -20.27 -5.52
CA PHE A 318 -3.30 -18.91 -5.95
C PHE A 318 -4.59 -18.13 -6.15
N LEU A 319 -5.55 -18.70 -6.90
CA LEU A 319 -6.85 -18.05 -7.12
C LEU A 319 -7.57 -17.77 -5.79
N GLY A 320 -7.58 -18.75 -4.87
CA GLY A 320 -8.17 -18.57 -3.54
C GLY A 320 -7.48 -17.48 -2.72
N ALA A 321 -6.14 -17.42 -2.76
CA ALA A 321 -5.36 -16.37 -2.09
C ALA A 321 -5.65 -14.97 -2.68
N TYR A 322 -5.76 -14.86 -4.00
CA TYR A 322 -6.09 -13.61 -4.69
C TYR A 322 -7.52 -13.15 -4.38
N VAL A 323 -8.52 -14.02 -4.50
CA VAL A 323 -9.91 -13.69 -4.18
C VAL A 323 -10.06 -13.27 -2.71
N ALA A 324 -9.39 -13.97 -1.80
CA ALA A 324 -9.38 -13.61 -0.39
C ALA A 324 -8.72 -12.23 -0.15
N ALA A 325 -7.61 -11.93 -0.82
CA ALA A 325 -6.96 -10.63 -0.72
C ALA A 325 -7.85 -9.49 -1.23
N VAL A 326 -8.47 -9.66 -2.40
CA VAL A 326 -9.40 -8.68 -3.00
C VAL A 326 -10.62 -8.48 -2.11
N THR A 327 -11.15 -9.55 -1.52
CA THR A 327 -12.31 -9.46 -0.60
C THR A 327 -11.96 -8.69 0.66
N VAL A 328 -10.82 -9.00 1.28
CA VAL A 328 -10.33 -8.32 2.48
C VAL A 328 -10.11 -6.83 2.22
N HIS A 329 -9.46 -6.50 1.11
CA HIS A 329 -9.22 -5.12 0.70
C HIS A 329 -10.54 -4.40 0.34
N GLY A 330 -11.44 -5.05 -0.38
CA GLY A 330 -12.76 -4.49 -0.69
C GLY A 330 -13.59 -4.17 0.55
N VAL A 331 -13.59 -5.05 1.56
CA VAL A 331 -14.24 -4.80 2.85
C VAL A 331 -13.58 -3.63 3.59
N TRP A 332 -12.26 -3.54 3.58
CA TRP A 332 -11.53 -2.41 4.14
C TRP A 332 -11.95 -1.09 3.50
N ASN A 333 -11.95 -1.03 2.16
CA ASN A 333 -12.33 0.16 1.41
C ASN A 333 -13.81 0.50 1.61
N ALA A 334 -14.71 -0.49 1.65
CA ALA A 334 -16.13 -0.25 1.91
C ALA A 334 -16.35 0.42 3.27
N ALA A 335 -15.66 -0.05 4.31
CA ALA A 335 -15.73 0.57 5.63
C ALA A 335 -15.12 1.99 5.65
N ALA A 336 -13.99 2.20 4.97
CA ALA A 336 -13.36 3.52 4.86
C ALA A 336 -14.24 4.53 4.11
N VAL A 337 -14.84 4.14 2.99
CA VAL A 337 -15.80 4.97 2.23
C VAL A 337 -17.07 5.21 3.06
N GLY A 338 -17.55 4.19 3.79
CA GLY A 338 -18.68 4.34 4.71
C GLY A 338 -18.42 5.38 5.80
N ILE A 339 -17.22 5.42 6.37
CA ILE A 339 -16.79 6.48 7.31
C ILE A 339 -16.89 7.85 6.67
N VAL A 340 -16.37 8.03 5.46
CA VAL A 340 -16.40 9.32 4.74
C VAL A 340 -17.84 9.75 4.47
N LEU A 341 -18.68 8.87 3.92
CA LEU A 341 -20.07 9.18 3.60
C LEU A 341 -20.90 9.50 4.85
N LEU A 342 -20.75 8.73 5.93
CA LEU A 342 -21.44 9.02 7.18
C LEU A 342 -20.98 10.35 7.79
N SER A 343 -19.67 10.62 7.78
CA SER A 343 -19.11 11.88 8.29
C SER A 343 -19.61 13.08 7.49
N ALA A 344 -19.61 13.00 6.16
CA ALA A 344 -20.19 14.02 5.29
C ALA A 344 -21.67 14.25 5.60
N SER A 345 -22.45 13.18 5.82
CA SER A 345 -23.88 13.28 6.13
C SER A 345 -24.20 13.88 7.50
N LEU A 346 -23.24 13.93 8.40
CA LEU A 346 -23.36 14.58 9.71
C LEU A 346 -23.13 16.09 9.62
N LEU A 347 -22.45 16.56 8.57
CA LEU A 347 -22.15 17.98 8.36
C LEU A 347 -23.26 18.73 7.61
N THR A 348 -24.14 18.03 6.88
CA THR A 348 -25.10 18.68 5.96
C THR A 348 -26.54 18.79 6.45
N HIS A 349 -26.88 18.31 7.65
CA HIS A 349 -28.28 18.22 8.10
C HIS A 349 -28.48 18.62 9.56
N GLU A 350 -29.58 19.33 9.84
CA GLU A 350 -30.25 19.27 11.15
C GLU A 350 -30.82 17.85 11.31
N VAL A 351 -30.01 16.95 11.87
CA VAL A 351 -30.43 15.58 12.09
C VAL A 351 -31.29 15.53 13.35
N SER A 352 -32.45 14.87 13.29
CA SER A 352 -33.20 14.53 14.50
C SER A 352 -32.30 13.78 15.49
N GLY A 353 -32.56 13.89 16.80
CA GLY A 353 -31.71 13.24 17.82
C GLY A 353 -31.50 11.73 17.57
N LEU A 354 -32.54 11.04 17.09
CA LEU A 354 -32.45 9.63 16.70
C LEU A 354 -31.55 9.41 15.47
N GLY A 355 -31.68 10.24 14.43
CA GLY A 355 -30.86 10.12 13.23
C GLY A 355 -29.38 10.40 13.51
N LEU A 356 -29.09 11.35 14.40
CA LEU A 356 -27.72 11.63 14.85
C LEU A 356 -27.13 10.41 15.58
N ALA A 357 -27.90 9.82 16.50
CA ALA A 357 -27.48 8.63 17.23
C ALA A 357 -27.19 7.44 16.29
N LEU A 358 -28.06 7.18 15.32
CA LEU A 358 -27.89 6.08 14.36
C LEU A 358 -26.67 6.28 13.45
N LYS A 359 -26.46 7.49 12.92
CA LYS A 359 -25.28 7.81 12.09
C LYS A 359 -23.98 7.70 12.88
N SER A 360 -23.96 8.23 14.11
CA SER A 360 -22.81 8.13 15.01
C SER A 360 -22.49 6.69 15.40
N LEU A 361 -23.52 5.86 15.64
CA LEU A 361 -23.35 4.42 15.89
C LEU A 361 -22.78 3.71 14.66
N GLY A 362 -23.27 4.04 13.46
CA GLY A 362 -22.73 3.53 12.20
C GLY A 362 -21.26 3.89 12.00
N LEU A 363 -20.89 5.15 12.27
CA LEU A 363 -19.51 5.62 12.22
C LEU A 363 -18.61 4.84 13.19
N LEU A 364 -19.04 4.71 14.45
CA LEU A 364 -18.31 3.94 15.46
C LEU A 364 -18.17 2.47 15.05
N THR A 365 -19.19 1.90 14.43
CA THR A 365 -19.17 0.51 13.93
C THR A 365 -18.12 0.32 12.84
N PHE A 366 -18.04 1.23 11.86
CA PHE A 366 -16.99 1.15 10.82
C PHE A 366 -15.59 1.36 11.39
N VAL A 367 -15.40 2.36 12.27
CA VAL A 367 -14.10 2.60 12.92
C VAL A 367 -13.68 1.39 13.76
N GLY A 368 -14.59 0.84 14.56
CA GLY A 368 -14.35 -0.38 15.34
C GLY A 368 -14.03 -1.59 14.47
N THR A 369 -14.71 -1.73 13.32
CA THR A 369 -14.44 -2.79 12.35
C THR A 369 -13.04 -2.66 11.76
N LEU A 370 -12.62 -1.46 11.31
CA LEU A 370 -11.27 -1.23 10.80
C LEU A 370 -10.21 -1.49 11.87
N GLY A 371 -10.46 -1.08 13.11
CA GLY A 371 -9.59 -1.38 14.25
C GLY A 371 -9.43 -2.88 14.49
N LEU A 372 -10.54 -3.62 14.50
CA LEU A 372 -10.54 -5.08 14.66
C LEU A 372 -9.82 -5.77 13.51
N LEU A 373 -10.12 -5.41 12.25
CA LEU A 373 -9.44 -5.94 11.07
C LEU A 373 -7.93 -5.71 11.15
N THR A 374 -7.49 -4.51 11.56
CA THR A 374 -6.07 -4.18 11.74
C THR A 374 -5.41 -5.15 12.71
N VAL A 375 -6.00 -5.37 13.89
CA VAL A 375 -5.45 -6.30 14.89
C VAL A 375 -5.41 -7.73 14.35
N MET A 376 -6.49 -8.18 13.71
CA MET A 376 -6.56 -9.53 13.13
C MET A 376 -5.49 -9.75 12.05
N PHE A 377 -5.25 -8.76 11.18
CA PHE A 377 -4.24 -8.86 10.13
C PHE A 377 -2.82 -8.86 10.68
N ILE A 378 -2.52 -8.09 11.73
CA ILE A 378 -1.21 -8.16 12.43
C ILE A 378 -1.00 -9.57 12.99
N ILE A 379 -1.99 -10.11 13.69
CA ILE A 379 -1.92 -11.47 14.26
C ILE A 379 -1.74 -12.50 13.14
N ALA A 380 -2.52 -12.41 12.06
CA ALA A 380 -2.45 -13.32 10.94
C ALA A 380 -1.08 -13.29 10.24
N LEU A 381 -0.50 -12.09 10.02
CA LEU A 381 0.85 -11.92 9.47
C LEU A 381 1.89 -12.64 10.34
N LEU A 382 1.83 -12.44 11.66
CA LEU A 382 2.76 -13.04 12.61
C LEU A 382 2.63 -14.57 12.69
N LEU A 383 1.39 -15.08 12.74
CA LEU A 383 1.11 -16.51 12.76
C LEU A 383 1.56 -17.17 11.46
N ALA A 384 1.19 -16.60 10.31
CA ALA A 384 1.62 -17.10 9.00
C ALA A 384 3.15 -17.10 8.88
N GLY A 385 3.82 -16.02 9.28
CA GLY A 385 5.28 -15.94 9.29
C GLY A 385 5.93 -17.06 10.13
N ARG A 386 5.44 -17.29 11.35
CA ARG A 386 5.95 -18.36 12.24
C ARG A 386 5.69 -19.75 11.65
N MET A 387 4.48 -20.01 11.17
CA MET A 387 4.13 -21.29 10.54
C MET A 387 5.01 -21.59 9.32
N LEU A 388 5.28 -20.59 8.49
CA LEU A 388 6.14 -20.74 7.32
C LEU A 388 7.62 -20.91 7.70
N ALA A 389 8.07 -20.29 8.80
CA ALA A 389 9.41 -20.51 9.34
C ALA A 389 9.59 -21.96 9.83
N ASP A 390 8.64 -22.48 10.60
CA ASP A 390 8.69 -23.84 11.13
C ASP A 390 8.61 -24.88 9.99
N GLN A 391 7.83 -24.61 8.94
CA GLN A 391 7.82 -25.45 7.73
C GLN A 391 9.17 -25.46 7.01
N ALA A 392 9.82 -24.30 6.90
CA ALA A 392 11.13 -24.19 6.27
C ALA A 392 12.22 -24.91 7.08
N GLU A 393 12.14 -24.86 8.42
CA GLU A 393 13.05 -25.57 9.34
C GLU A 393 12.91 -27.08 9.20
N ARG A 394 11.68 -27.62 9.25
CA ARG A 394 11.43 -29.07 9.07
C ARG A 394 11.95 -29.61 7.73
N LEU A 395 11.83 -28.82 6.67
CA LEU A 395 12.35 -29.20 5.35
C LEU A 395 13.88 -29.23 5.33
N GLN A 396 14.55 -28.34 6.04
CA GLN A 396 16.01 -28.34 6.18
C GLN A 396 16.47 -29.55 6.98
N ASP A 397 15.85 -29.82 8.13
CA ASP A 397 16.24 -30.93 9.01
C ASP A 397 15.99 -32.30 8.36
N GLY A 398 14.85 -32.49 7.68
CA GLY A 398 14.54 -33.73 6.97
C GLY A 398 15.48 -34.03 5.80
N THR A 399 16.04 -32.99 5.16
CA THR A 399 17.09 -33.19 4.14
C THR A 399 18.45 -33.54 4.74
N ALA A 400 18.73 -33.11 5.97
CA ALA A 400 19.97 -33.42 6.66
C ALA A 400 19.98 -34.89 7.14
N THR A 401 18.85 -35.37 7.70
CA THR A 401 18.70 -36.76 8.14
C THR A 401 18.75 -37.75 6.99
N SER A 402 18.07 -37.46 5.86
CA SER A 402 18.14 -38.29 4.65
C SER A 402 19.56 -38.40 4.10
N LYS A 403 20.35 -37.32 4.10
CA LYS A 403 21.75 -37.37 3.67
C LYS A 403 22.65 -38.17 4.63
N SER A 404 22.37 -38.14 5.94
CA SER A 404 23.13 -38.95 6.90
C SER A 404 22.82 -40.44 6.78
N GLU A 405 21.58 -40.82 6.45
CA GLU A 405 21.20 -42.22 6.23
C GLU A 405 21.79 -42.77 4.92
N GLU A 406 21.85 -41.96 3.86
CA GLU A 406 22.44 -42.35 2.56
C GLU A 406 23.97 -42.53 2.65
N VAL A 407 24.65 -41.81 3.54
CA VAL A 407 26.10 -41.95 3.81
C VAL A 407 26.40 -43.10 4.79
N ALA A 408 25.42 -43.53 5.59
CA ALA A 408 25.58 -44.59 6.59
C ALA A 408 25.30 -46.02 6.08
N VAL A 409 25.02 -46.21 4.78
CA VAL A 409 24.96 -47.56 4.18
C VAL A 409 26.40 -48.09 4.09
N PRO A 410 26.79 -49.11 4.88
CA PRO A 410 28.14 -49.65 4.81
C PRO A 410 28.28 -50.42 3.50
N MET A 411 29.38 -50.20 2.78
CA MET A 411 29.88 -51.18 1.80
C MET A 411 30.16 -52.48 2.54
N LEU A 412 29.20 -53.40 2.56
CA LEU A 412 29.39 -54.79 2.94
C LEU A 412 28.84 -55.68 1.82
N SER A 413 29.72 -56.59 1.39
CA SER A 413 29.65 -57.52 0.26
C SER A 413 29.82 -56.86 -1.12
N GLU A 414 30.74 -57.31 -1.97
CA GLU A 414 31.05 -58.72 -2.26
C GLU A 414 32.55 -59.04 -2.26
N ALA A 415 32.85 -60.21 -1.70
CA ALA A 415 34.09 -60.96 -1.80
C ALA A 415 33.95 -62.02 -2.89
#